data_AF-A0A671TP88-F1
#
_entry.id   AF-A0A671TP88-F1
#
_cell.length_a   1.000
_cell.length_b   1.000
_cell.length_c   1.000
_cell.angle_alpha   90.00
_cell.angle_beta   90.00
_cell.angle_gamma   90.00
#
_symmetry.space_group_name_H-M   'P 1'
#
loop_
_entity.id
_entity.type
_entity.pdbx_description
1 polymer ?
#
loop_
_entity_poly.entity_id
_entity_poly.type
_entity_poly.pdbx_seq_one_letter_code
_entity_poly.pdbx_strand_id
1 'polypeptide(L)'
;INRFIKALQGTLSLQVCSGTHLSLQVCLGTCLSLQVRLGICLSLQVCLGTCLSLQVRLGICLSLQVCLGTCLSPQVCLGTHLSLQVYLGTCLSLHVCLGTCLSPQVCSGTYLSLQVCPGPCLSPHVGSGLDHVPIYLLRCV
;
A
#
# COMPACT_ATOMS: atom_id res chain seq x y z
N ILE A 1 -18.72 10.12 -2.39
CA ILE A 1 -19.40 9.16 -1.49
C ILE A 1 -18.37 8.76 -0.43
N ASN A 2 -18.19 9.65 0.54
CA ASN A 2 -17.34 9.41 1.70
C ASN A 2 -18.11 8.50 2.64
N ARG A 3 -17.53 7.39 3.11
CA ARG A 3 -17.80 6.83 4.45
C ARG A 3 -17.04 5.52 4.71
N PHE A 4 -16.72 5.39 6.01
CA PHE A 4 -16.35 4.20 6.79
C PHE A 4 -14.85 3.92 7.03
N ILE A 5 -14.23 4.77 7.85
CA ILE A 5 -13.15 4.32 8.73
C ILE A 5 -13.82 3.85 10.03
N LYS A 6 -13.88 2.54 10.28
CA LYS A 6 -14.29 2.00 11.57
C LYS A 6 -13.03 1.76 12.39
N ALA A 7 -12.64 2.80 13.10
CA ALA A 7 -11.51 2.82 14.02
C ALA A 7 -11.84 2.03 15.30
N LEU A 8 -11.08 0.96 15.59
CA LEU A 8 -10.87 0.53 16.98
C LEU A 8 -9.54 1.16 17.46
N GLN A 9 -9.42 1.35 18.77
CA GLN A 9 -8.42 2.18 19.48
C GLN A 9 -7.03 2.29 18.80
N GLY A 10 -6.46 3.50 18.72
CA GLY A 10 -5.09 3.73 18.22
C GLY A 10 -4.95 4.09 16.74
N THR A 11 -6.03 4.53 16.10
CA THR A 11 -6.06 4.91 14.68
C THR A 11 -6.02 6.43 14.49
N LEU A 12 -5.09 6.91 13.67
CA LEU A 12 -5.01 8.29 13.21
C LEU A 12 -4.98 8.28 11.68
N SER A 13 -5.98 8.90 11.06
CA SER A 13 -6.11 8.97 9.61
C SER A 13 -6.24 10.41 9.15
N LEU A 14 -5.32 10.90 8.31
CA LEU A 14 -5.44 12.19 7.63
C LEU A 14 -5.57 11.94 6.13
N GLN A 15 -6.61 12.52 5.53
CA GLN A 15 -6.93 12.33 4.13
C GLN A 15 -7.18 13.66 3.44
N VAL A 16 -6.50 13.89 2.32
CA VAL A 16 -6.76 14.99 1.38
C VAL A 16 -7.23 14.37 0.08
N CYS A 17 -8.51 14.55 -0.26
CA CYS A 17 -9.16 13.81 -1.33
C CYS A 17 -9.88 14.76 -2.29
N SER A 18 -9.68 14.57 -3.60
CA SER A 18 -10.46 15.21 -4.68
C SER A 18 -10.89 14.16 -5.71
N GLY A 19 -12.19 14.09 -6.03
CA GLY A 19 -12.77 13.05 -6.89
C GLY A 19 -13.57 11.99 -6.13
N THR A 20 -13.62 10.76 -6.65
CA THR A 20 -14.40 9.66 -6.06
C THR A 20 -13.50 8.73 -5.24
N HIS A 21 -13.78 8.68 -3.94
CA HIS A 21 -12.96 7.93 -2.98
C HIS A 21 -13.82 7.01 -2.13
N LEU A 22 -13.38 5.76 -2.00
CA LEU A 22 -13.91 4.82 -1.02
C LEU A 22 -12.74 4.21 -0.26
N SER A 23 -12.71 4.42 1.05
CA SER A 23 -11.68 3.83 1.92
C SER A 23 -12.34 3.08 3.06
N LEU A 24 -12.01 1.80 3.16
CA LEU A 24 -12.34 0.96 4.31
C LEU A 24 -11.04 0.66 5.05
N GLN A 25 -10.99 1.03 6.32
CA GLN A 25 -9.86 0.73 7.20
C GLN A 25 -10.38 0.00 8.44
N VAL A 26 -9.83 -1.18 8.67
CA VAL A 26 -10.05 -2.01 9.87
C VAL A 26 -8.72 -2.18 10.55
N CYS A 27 -8.61 -1.69 11.77
CA CYS A 27 -7.37 -1.70 12.53
C CYS A 27 -7.62 -2.24 13.92
N LEU A 28 -6.80 -3.22 14.32
CA LEU A 28 -6.70 -3.72 15.68
C LEU A 28 -5.23 -3.56 16.12
N GLY A 29 -4.95 -2.42 16.75
CA GLY A 29 -3.60 -1.96 17.07
C GLY A 29 -3.39 -0.51 16.64
N THR A 30 -2.13 -0.07 16.56
CA THR A 30 -1.81 1.31 16.18
C THR A 30 -1.73 1.45 14.67
N CYS A 31 -2.58 2.30 14.10
CA CYS A 31 -2.58 2.58 12.67
C CYS A 31 -2.44 4.07 12.41
N LEU A 32 -1.43 4.46 11.63
CA LEU A 32 -1.32 5.80 11.06
C LEU A 32 -1.51 5.70 9.55
N SER A 33 -2.50 6.41 9.01
CA SER A 33 -2.72 6.51 7.58
C SER A 33 -2.71 7.98 7.13
N LEU A 34 -1.78 8.33 6.24
CA LEU A 34 -1.77 9.63 5.56
C LEU A 34 -2.00 9.39 4.08
N GLN A 35 -3.05 10.00 3.54
CA GLN A 35 -3.46 9.75 2.16
C GLN A 35 -3.74 11.05 1.42
N VAL A 36 -3.11 11.22 0.26
CA VAL A 36 -3.41 12.28 -0.70
C VAL A 36 -3.91 11.60 -1.97
N ARG A 37 -5.14 11.90 -2.37
CA ARG A 37 -5.83 11.20 -3.45
C ARG A 37 -6.51 12.16 -4.40
N LEU A 38 -6.10 12.14 -5.67
CA LEU A 38 -6.76 12.86 -6.75
C LEU A 38 -7.23 11.86 -7.80
N GLY A 39 -8.53 11.85 -8.10
CA GLY A 39 -9.13 10.94 -9.09
C GLY A 39 -10.05 9.90 -8.46
N ILE A 40 -9.96 8.67 -8.95
CA ILE A 40 -10.81 7.54 -8.53
C ILE A 40 -9.96 6.60 -7.69
N CYS A 41 -10.15 6.59 -6.37
CA CYS A 41 -9.39 5.71 -5.48
C CYS A 41 -10.29 4.83 -4.62
N LEU A 42 -10.11 3.52 -4.75
CA LEU A 42 -10.68 2.55 -3.81
C LEU A 42 -9.55 1.92 -3.01
N SER A 43 -9.68 1.90 -1.68
CA SER A 43 -8.71 1.28 -0.81
C SER A 43 -9.35 0.47 0.29
N LEU A 44 -8.84 -0.72 0.51
CA LEU A 44 -9.16 -1.53 1.67
C LEU A 44 -7.87 -1.82 2.43
N GLN A 45 -7.85 -1.47 3.72
CA GLN A 45 -6.73 -1.71 4.61
C GLN A 45 -7.19 -2.48 5.83
N VAL A 46 -6.58 -3.65 6.08
CA VAL A 46 -6.80 -4.46 7.28
C VAL A 46 -5.47 -4.59 7.99
N CYS A 47 -5.40 -4.11 9.23
CA CYS A 47 -4.18 -4.13 10.02
C CYS A 47 -4.43 -4.75 11.39
N LEU A 48 -3.57 -5.69 11.76
CA LEU A 48 -3.47 -6.29 13.08
C LEU A 48 -2.04 -6.07 13.57
N GLY A 49 -1.84 -5.14 14.50
CA GLY A 49 -0.51 -4.71 14.96
C GLY A 49 -0.23 -3.23 14.69
N THR A 50 1.00 -2.90 14.31
CA THR A 50 1.43 -1.51 14.09
C THR A 50 1.59 -1.23 12.60
N CYS A 51 0.82 -0.30 12.04
CA CYS A 51 0.86 -0.03 10.62
C CYS A 51 0.92 1.45 10.28
N LEU A 52 1.86 1.81 9.42
CA LEU A 52 2.04 3.15 8.90
C LEU A 52 1.92 3.12 7.38
N SER A 53 0.82 3.67 6.86
CA SER A 53 0.55 3.76 5.43
C SER A 53 0.60 5.22 4.97
N LEU A 54 1.50 5.51 4.03
CA LEU A 54 1.62 6.81 3.39
C LEU A 54 1.30 6.63 1.92
N GLN A 55 0.20 7.20 1.43
CA GLN A 55 -0.25 6.97 0.06
C GLN A 55 -0.48 8.28 -0.67
N VAL A 56 0.24 8.50 -1.77
CA VAL A 56 -0.02 9.58 -2.71
C VAL A 56 -0.48 8.95 -4.02
N ARG A 57 -1.71 9.27 -4.44
CA ARG A 57 -2.36 8.64 -5.58
C ARG A 57 -2.98 9.68 -6.49
N LEU A 58 -2.55 9.69 -7.74
CA LEU A 58 -3.10 10.52 -8.80
C LEU A 58 -3.57 9.61 -9.94
N GLY A 59 -4.88 9.57 -10.20
CA GLY A 59 -5.49 8.78 -11.26
C GLY A 59 -6.47 7.73 -10.75
N ILE A 60 -6.41 6.52 -11.32
CA ILE A 60 -7.33 5.42 -10.98
C ILE A 60 -6.55 4.39 -10.16
N CYS A 61 -6.80 4.32 -8.86
CA CYS A 61 -6.04 3.46 -7.96
C CYS A 61 -6.96 2.52 -7.18
N LEU A 62 -6.74 1.22 -7.32
CA LEU A 62 -7.29 0.20 -6.44
C LEU A 62 -6.17 -0.40 -5.60
N SER A 63 -6.37 -0.43 -4.29
CA SER A 63 -5.43 -1.12 -3.41
C SER A 63 -6.13 -1.93 -2.34
N LEU A 64 -5.59 -3.11 -2.11
CA LEU A 64 -5.89 -3.89 -0.94
C LEU A 64 -4.60 -4.15 -0.18
N GLN A 65 -4.61 -3.83 1.11
CA GLN A 65 -3.47 -4.03 2.00
C GLN A 65 -3.92 -4.80 3.23
N VAL A 66 -3.27 -5.93 3.49
CA VAL A 66 -3.45 -6.73 4.70
C VAL A 66 -2.12 -6.79 5.43
N CYS A 67 -2.12 -6.46 6.71
CA CYS A 67 -0.92 -6.43 7.52
C CYS A 67 -1.16 -7.09 8.86
N LEU A 68 -0.36 -8.10 9.17
CA LEU A 68 -0.31 -8.74 10.47
C LEU A 68 1.12 -8.58 11.00
N GLY A 69 1.31 -7.71 11.99
CA GLY A 69 2.61 -7.38 12.57
C GLY A 69 2.93 -5.89 12.44
N THR A 70 4.18 -5.59 12.08
CA THR A 70 4.65 -4.21 11.92
C THR A 70 4.84 -3.91 10.43
N CYS A 71 4.15 -2.89 9.92
CA CYS A 71 4.16 -2.58 8.49
C CYS A 71 4.42 -1.09 8.24
N LEU A 72 5.33 -0.80 7.32
CA LEU A 72 5.56 0.54 6.79
C LEU A 72 5.49 0.48 5.27
N SER A 73 4.50 1.15 4.68
CA SER A 73 4.24 1.02 3.24
C SER A 73 3.99 2.38 2.58
N PRO A 74 5.03 3.20 2.36
CA PRO A 74 4.93 4.35 1.46
C PRO A 74 4.66 3.92 0.01
N GLN A 75 3.62 4.50 -0.58
CA GLN A 75 3.24 4.29 -1.97
C GLN A 75 3.00 5.62 -2.68
N VAL A 76 3.63 5.80 -3.83
CA VAL A 76 3.35 6.90 -4.77
C VAL A 76 2.93 6.31 -6.10
N CYS A 77 1.72 6.62 -6.53
CA CYS A 77 1.18 6.11 -7.79
C CYS A 77 0.62 7.25 -8.62
N LEU A 78 1.10 7.38 -9.86
CA LEU A 78 0.54 8.27 -10.87
C LEU A 78 0.09 7.45 -12.08
N GLY A 79 -1.19 7.47 -12.40
CA GLY A 79 -1.77 6.71 -13.52
C GLY A 79 -2.82 5.70 -13.06
N THR A 80 -2.78 4.49 -13.62
CA THR A 80 -3.69 3.41 -13.23
C THR A 80 -2.94 2.35 -12.43
N HIS A 81 -3.34 2.13 -11.19
CA HIS A 81 -2.62 1.23 -10.29
C HIS A 81 -3.55 0.23 -9.62
N LEU A 82 -3.15 -1.04 -9.67
CA LEU A 82 -3.77 -2.15 -8.99
C LEU A 82 -2.73 -2.80 -8.09
N SER A 83 -2.93 -2.71 -6.77
CA SER A 83 -2.03 -3.34 -5.80
C SER A 83 -2.76 -4.22 -4.82
N LEU A 84 -2.11 -5.34 -4.52
CA LEU A 84 -2.55 -6.30 -3.52
C LEU A 84 -1.33 -6.61 -2.67
N GLN A 85 -1.33 -6.17 -1.42
CA GLN A 85 -0.17 -6.31 -0.54
C GLN A 85 -0.56 -7.06 0.72
N VAL A 86 0.13 -8.16 0.99
CA VAL A 86 -0.04 -8.95 2.21
C VAL A 86 1.29 -9.01 2.93
N TYR A 87 1.33 -8.47 4.14
CA TYR A 87 2.51 -8.40 5.00
C TYR A 87 2.28 -9.20 6.27
N LEU A 88 3.15 -10.17 6.54
CA LEU A 88 3.16 -11.01 7.74
C LEU A 88 4.50 -10.80 8.45
N GLY A 89 4.52 -10.21 9.64
CA GLY A 89 5.75 -9.91 10.37
C GLY A 89 6.17 -8.44 10.28
N THR A 90 7.45 -8.17 10.06
CA THR A 90 8.04 -6.83 10.03
C THR A 90 8.41 -6.46 8.59
N CYS A 91 7.55 -5.71 7.92
CA CYS A 91 7.70 -5.41 6.50
C CYS A 91 7.83 -3.90 6.26
N LEU A 92 8.89 -3.48 5.56
CA LEU A 92 8.99 -2.14 4.99
C LEU A 92 8.96 -2.25 3.46
N SER A 93 8.00 -1.60 2.82
CA SER A 93 7.84 -1.62 1.38
C SER A 93 7.71 -0.20 0.82
N LEU A 94 8.48 0.11 -0.21
CA LEU A 94 8.38 1.37 -0.92
C LEU A 94 8.02 1.10 -2.37
N HIS A 95 6.89 1.68 -2.82
CA HIS A 95 6.43 1.55 -4.19
C HIS A 95 6.27 2.92 -4.85
N VAL A 96 6.93 3.08 -6.00
CA VAL A 96 6.76 4.25 -6.87
C VAL A 96 6.40 3.76 -8.27
N CYS A 97 5.19 4.07 -8.71
CA CYS A 97 4.67 3.64 -10.01
C CYS A 97 4.20 4.85 -10.82
N LEU A 98 4.67 4.95 -12.06
CA LEU A 98 4.25 5.91 -13.07
C LEU A 98 3.64 5.12 -14.23
N GLY A 99 2.40 5.41 -14.59
CA GLY A 99 1.68 4.70 -15.66
C GLY A 99 0.77 3.59 -15.15
N THR A 100 0.73 2.48 -15.87
CA THR A 100 -0.20 1.37 -15.62
C THR A 100 0.51 0.21 -14.91
N CYS A 101 0.21 -0.01 -13.63
CA CYS A 101 0.98 -0.95 -12.82
C CYS A 101 0.09 -1.93 -12.04
N LEU A 102 0.45 -3.22 -12.12
CA LEU A 102 -0.16 -4.32 -11.37
C LEU A 102 0.90 -5.00 -10.50
N SER A 103 0.78 -4.82 -9.18
CA SER A 103 1.80 -5.26 -8.20
C SER A 103 1.18 -6.04 -7.03
N PRO A 104 0.90 -7.34 -7.22
CA PRO A 104 0.58 -8.22 -6.10
C PRO A 104 1.87 -8.62 -5.36
N GLN A 105 1.92 -8.36 -4.05
CA GLN A 105 3.05 -8.72 -3.18
C GLN A 105 2.57 -9.46 -1.94
N VAL A 106 3.24 -10.57 -1.62
CA VAL A 106 3.06 -11.30 -0.37
C VAL A 106 4.41 -11.45 0.30
N CYS A 107 4.55 -10.92 1.51
CA CYS A 107 5.81 -10.98 2.24
C CYS A 107 5.58 -11.56 3.64
N SER A 108 6.49 -12.42 4.09
CA SER A 108 6.48 -13.00 5.43
C SER A 108 7.86 -12.92 6.09
N GLY A 109 7.91 -12.57 7.37
CA GLY A 109 9.15 -12.38 8.14
C GLY A 109 9.61 -10.92 8.20
N THR A 110 10.93 -10.70 8.23
CA THR A 110 11.56 -9.37 8.14
C THR A 110 11.86 -9.05 6.68
N TYR A 111 11.06 -8.22 6.03
CA TYR A 111 11.17 -7.99 4.59
C TYR A 111 11.32 -6.50 4.24
N LEU A 112 12.23 -6.23 3.30
CA LEU A 112 12.45 -4.91 2.73
C LEU A 112 12.29 -4.99 1.21
N SER A 113 11.29 -4.31 0.65
CA SER A 113 11.15 -4.14 -0.80
C SER A 113 11.19 -2.69 -1.22
N LEU A 114 11.86 -2.46 -2.34
CA LEU A 114 11.78 -1.22 -3.08
C LEU A 114 11.43 -1.53 -4.52
N GLN A 115 10.36 -0.92 -5.00
CA GLN A 115 9.87 -1.08 -6.36
C GLN A 115 9.69 0.30 -7.00
N VAL A 116 10.37 0.51 -8.12
CA VAL A 116 10.22 1.72 -8.94
C VAL A 116 9.91 1.31 -10.37
N CYS A 117 8.80 1.81 -10.90
CA CYS A 117 8.31 1.48 -12.23
C CYS A 117 7.94 2.78 -12.98
N PRO A 118 8.79 3.27 -13.90
CA PRO A 118 8.53 4.49 -14.65
C PRO A 118 7.50 4.35 -15.80
N GLY A 119 6.96 3.15 -16.02
CA GLY A 119 6.06 2.82 -17.12
C GLY A 119 5.21 1.59 -16.80
N PRO A 120 4.54 0.99 -17.80
CA PRO A 120 3.66 -0.15 -17.58
C PRO A 120 4.42 -1.30 -16.92
N CYS A 121 3.90 -1.81 -15.80
CA CYS A 121 4.61 -2.80 -15.01
C CYS A 121 3.69 -3.92 -14.49
N LEU A 122 4.17 -5.16 -14.59
CA LEU A 122 3.57 -6.33 -13.95
C LEU A 122 4.62 -6.97 -13.06
N SER A 123 4.39 -6.92 -11.75
CA SER A 123 5.41 -7.29 -10.76
C SER A 123 4.79 -8.12 -9.62
N PRO A 124 4.45 -9.39 -9.87
CA PRO A 124 4.07 -10.30 -8.79
C PRO A 124 5.31 -10.67 -7.97
N HIS A 125 5.24 -10.52 -6.65
CA HIS A 125 6.33 -10.89 -5.75
C HIS A 125 5.81 -11.70 -4.57
N VAL A 126 6.53 -12.77 -4.23
CA VAL A 126 6.35 -13.53 -3.01
C VAL A 126 7.71 -13.64 -2.33
N GLY A 127 7.84 -13.03 -1.15
CA GLY A 127 9.07 -13.04 -0.34
C GLY A 127 8.83 -13.72 1.00
N SER A 128 9.79 -14.54 1.45
CA SER A 128 9.75 -15.17 2.76
C SER A 128 11.13 -15.14 3.43
N GLY A 129 11.25 -14.58 4.64
CA GLY A 129 12.36 -14.87 5.56
C GLY A 129 13.17 -13.68 6.12
N LEU A 130 14.13 -14.03 7.00
CA LEU A 130 15.24 -13.23 7.52
C LEU A 130 16.31 -13.05 6.41
N ASP A 131 16.77 -11.81 6.19
CA ASP A 131 17.94 -11.39 5.39
C ASP A 131 17.91 -11.49 3.85
N HIS A 132 16.80 -11.15 3.19
CA HIS A 132 16.86 -10.77 1.77
C HIS A 132 16.19 -9.42 1.54
N VAL A 133 16.99 -8.43 1.14
CA VAL A 133 16.56 -7.09 0.68
C VAL A 133 16.61 -7.08 -0.85
N PRO A 134 15.60 -7.58 -1.56
CA PRO A 134 15.57 -7.43 -3.00
C PRO A 134 15.15 -5.99 -3.35
N ILE A 135 16.11 -5.20 -3.85
CA ILE A 135 15.82 -3.96 -4.58
C ILE A 135 15.34 -4.39 -5.97
N TYR A 136 14.03 -4.31 -6.23
CA TYR A 136 13.47 -4.60 -7.54
C TYR A 136 13.37 -3.31 -8.36
N LEU A 137 14.40 -3.04 -9.14
CA LEU A 137 14.33 -2.07 -10.24
C LEU A 137 13.71 -2.79 -11.45
N LEU A 138 12.36 -2.91 -11.47
CA LEU A 138 11.67 -3.50 -12.61
C LEU A 138 11.79 -2.57 -13.81
N ARG A 139 12.60 -3.00 -14.78
CA ARG A 139 12.77 -2.36 -16.08
C ARG A 139 11.44 -2.44 -16.84
N CYS A 140 10.94 -1.30 -17.29
CA CYS A 140 9.77 -1.23 -18.16
C CYS A 140 10.06 -1.96 -19.47
N VAL A 141 9.08 -2.74 -19.97
CA VAL A 141 9.05 -3.18 -21.37
C VAL A 141 8.43 -2.08 -22.21
#